data_AF-A0A2V8HAQ1-F1
#
_entry.id   AF-A0A2V8HAQ1-F1
#
_cell.length_a   1.000
_cell.length_b   1.000
_cell.length_c   1.000
_cell.angle_alpha   90.00
_cell.angle_beta   90.00
_cell.angle_gamma   90.00
#
_symmetry.space_group_name_H-M   'P 1'
#
loop_
_entity.id
_entity.type
_entity.pdbx_description
1 polymer ?
#
loop_
_entity_poly.entity_id
_entity_poly.type
_entity_poly.pdbx_seq_one_letter_code
_entity_poly.pdbx_strand_id
1 'polypeptide(L)'
;MAPADGARAMKPQIIAWIVAAALALPIAHSVFRIPIQVSDSLEPIVISARYPNTAALLRDSVRFSPTTFRPMRYLQARGLLEAAESTGLTYHAVFRTVHVALLLMLVALFVLAARVREWTDLAAFTVALPVFVGIHTFVAMLQEAFPVNHYAEVAVCVLAVLWLAQRPPRWFVAPLICLLLVLALSVIESGAMVWVAVVASAAARLRGITRATLISTTVVVVAYVALRRALDIASPGIGGHGSGFGATFYSAEELAQRFGAHPLALIAYNVAGGFASLLLSEPRQGVYSLAMWWRDSVLHPVVVINLVSSVVTTAVLVWYGVTHLRGGYASWSHRQRLFVVACALMVINAALTAAYIKDEIISPGCALHPALRCVQDQERLGGRASRRQARGLAEGRSRAGDHAPHPRRSDFAPHRQSFLHAEVGGQVLGRVTRSLLVRTLPALPCAILAAMSAWWIAGDLAGGGLWPADEVTLSEAIATRNTAEALRLIRLGADPNQPSRVRGGLLTSDADVTVRPVEAAVGAQRADALRMLLANGAAIDNRERRVLRCYEQRRHDSGVRELLGGESETLDCSGVRLPTDEGSR
;
A
#
# COMPACT_ATOMS: atom_id res chain seq x y z
N MET A 1 -18.98 25.65 -46.60
CA MET A 1 -19.19 25.02 -45.28
C MET A 1 -17.83 24.65 -44.71
N ALA A 2 -17.29 25.49 -43.81
CA ALA A 2 -16.10 25.15 -43.05
C ALA A 2 -16.46 24.03 -42.07
N PRO A 3 -15.66 22.95 -41.95
CA PRO A 3 -15.90 21.92 -40.96
C PRO A 3 -15.90 22.57 -39.58
N ALA A 4 -16.97 22.37 -38.82
CA ALA A 4 -17.18 22.96 -37.51
C ALA A 4 -15.91 22.83 -36.65
N ASP A 5 -15.30 23.97 -36.37
CA ASP A 5 -14.12 24.07 -35.53
C ASP A 5 -14.40 23.46 -34.16
N GLY A 6 -13.66 22.41 -33.87
CA GLY A 6 -12.84 22.45 -32.67
C GLY A 6 -13.55 22.11 -31.36
N ALA A 7 -14.18 20.94 -31.28
CA ALA A 7 -14.14 20.22 -30.00
C ALA A 7 -12.67 19.92 -29.69
N ARG A 8 -12.00 20.81 -28.95
CA ARG A 8 -10.61 20.62 -28.52
C ARG A 8 -10.57 19.32 -27.73
N ALA A 9 -10.05 18.27 -28.36
CA ALA A 9 -9.89 16.98 -27.72
C ALA A 9 -9.19 17.19 -26.37
N MET A 10 -9.86 16.75 -25.30
CA MET A 10 -9.37 16.94 -23.95
C MET A 10 -7.99 16.30 -23.81
N LYS A 11 -7.02 17.03 -23.23
CA LYS A 11 -5.64 16.55 -23.11
C LYS A 11 -5.62 15.27 -22.24
N PRO A 12 -4.88 14.21 -22.62
CA PRO A 12 -4.81 12.96 -21.84
C PRO A 12 -4.47 13.17 -20.36
N GLN A 13 -3.65 14.17 -20.06
CA GLN A 13 -3.30 14.56 -18.70
C GLN A 13 -4.51 14.98 -17.85
N ILE A 14 -5.47 15.71 -18.43
CA ILE A 14 -6.69 16.13 -17.72
C ILE A 14 -7.52 14.89 -17.38
N ILE A 15 -7.64 13.95 -18.32
CA ILE A 15 -8.36 12.69 -18.09
C ILE A 15 -7.70 11.86 -16.99
N ALA A 16 -6.37 11.80 -16.96
CA ALA A 16 -5.64 11.11 -15.89
C ALA A 16 -5.97 11.69 -14.50
N TRP A 17 -6.04 13.01 -14.37
CA TRP A 17 -6.47 13.67 -13.13
C TRP A 17 -7.92 13.38 -12.75
N ILE A 18 -8.83 13.36 -13.73
CA ILE A 18 -10.24 13.01 -13.50
C ILE A 18 -10.35 11.56 -13.00
N VAL A 19 -9.68 10.62 -13.65
CA VAL A 19 -9.65 9.20 -13.24
C VAL A 19 -9.04 9.05 -11.85
N ALA A 20 -7.95 9.77 -11.56
CA ALA A 20 -7.32 9.76 -10.25
C ALA A 20 -8.24 10.30 -9.15
N ALA A 21 -8.92 11.43 -9.39
CA ALA A 21 -9.89 11.99 -8.45
C ALA A 21 -11.09 11.06 -8.24
N ALA A 22 -11.62 10.48 -9.32
CA ALA A 22 -12.75 9.55 -9.28
C ALA A 22 -12.45 8.29 -8.44
N LEU A 23 -11.19 7.88 -8.35
CA LEU A 23 -10.76 6.79 -7.48
C LEU A 23 -10.41 7.26 -6.06
N ALA A 24 -9.67 8.36 -5.93
CA ALA A 24 -9.14 8.80 -4.65
C ALA A 24 -10.20 9.38 -3.70
N LEU A 25 -11.21 10.08 -4.21
CA LEU A 25 -12.29 10.66 -3.40
C LEU A 25 -13.13 9.60 -2.66
N PRO A 26 -13.60 8.52 -3.29
CA PRO A 26 -14.31 7.44 -2.58
C PRO A 26 -13.45 6.77 -1.50
N ILE A 27 -12.16 6.57 -1.78
CA ILE A 27 -11.24 5.99 -0.79
C ILE A 27 -11.02 6.97 0.37
N ALA A 28 -10.85 8.26 0.08
CA ALA A 28 -10.76 9.30 1.10
C ALA A 28 -12.01 9.34 1.99
N HIS A 29 -13.19 9.19 1.38
CA HIS A 29 -14.45 9.07 2.11
C HIS A 29 -14.48 7.81 3.00
N SER A 30 -14.07 6.66 2.47
CA SER A 30 -13.93 5.43 3.27
C SER A 30 -12.93 5.58 4.41
N VAL A 31 -11.83 6.32 4.24
CA VAL A 31 -10.84 6.58 5.30
C VAL A 31 -11.47 7.24 6.51
N PHE A 32 -12.47 8.11 6.37
CA PHE A 32 -13.21 8.69 7.50
C PHE A 32 -14.02 7.67 8.31
N ARG A 33 -14.29 6.49 7.74
CA ARG A 33 -15.18 5.46 8.30
C ARG A 33 -14.46 4.23 8.81
N ILE A 34 -13.21 4.04 8.41
CA ILE A 34 -12.40 2.93 8.92
C ILE A 34 -12.31 3.09 10.46
N PRO A 35 -12.57 2.04 11.25
CA PRO A 35 -12.36 2.11 12.69
C PRO A 35 -10.87 2.30 13.01
N ILE A 36 -10.56 3.15 13.98
CA ILE A 36 -9.16 3.37 14.39
C ILE A 36 -8.69 2.19 15.24
N GLN A 37 -7.58 1.56 14.83
CA GLN A 37 -6.85 0.64 15.70
C GLN A 37 -6.02 1.45 16.71
N VAL A 38 -6.32 1.28 18.00
CA VAL A 38 -5.73 2.09 19.09
C VAL A 38 -4.41 1.50 19.62
N SER A 39 -4.07 0.24 19.32
CA SER A 39 -3.08 -0.53 20.09
C SER A 39 -1.65 0.02 20.06
N ASP A 40 -1.10 0.34 18.89
CA ASP A 40 0.35 0.60 18.73
C ASP A 40 0.71 2.10 18.70
N SER A 41 -0.31 2.94 18.82
CA SER A 41 -0.26 4.34 18.44
C SER A 41 -0.90 5.31 19.42
N LEU A 42 -1.44 4.77 20.52
CA LEU A 42 -1.90 5.59 21.63
C LEU A 42 -0.72 6.21 22.40
N GLU A 43 0.40 5.50 22.50
CA GLU A 43 1.57 5.96 23.26
C GLU A 43 2.06 7.35 22.83
N PRO A 44 2.32 7.66 21.55
CA PRO A 44 2.72 9.00 21.15
C PRO A 44 1.70 10.08 21.51
N ILE A 45 0.40 9.79 21.46
CA ILE A 45 -0.64 10.76 21.85
C ILE A 45 -0.59 11.01 23.34
N VAL A 46 -0.58 9.95 24.15
CA VAL A 46 -0.56 10.04 25.61
C VAL A 46 0.70 10.75 26.09
N ILE A 47 1.86 10.43 25.51
CA ILE A 47 3.11 11.13 25.81
C ILE A 47 2.99 12.60 25.41
N SER A 48 2.64 12.91 24.15
CA SER A 48 2.54 14.29 23.67
C SER A 48 1.52 15.15 24.43
N ALA A 49 0.43 14.56 24.93
CA ALA A 49 -0.57 15.25 25.74
C ALA A 49 -0.04 15.65 27.13
N ARG A 50 0.94 14.93 27.69
CA ARG A 50 1.52 15.23 29.01
C ARG A 50 2.50 16.41 29.01
N TYR A 51 3.01 16.80 27.84
CA TYR A 51 3.98 17.87 27.73
C TYR A 51 3.32 19.25 27.73
N PRO A 52 3.89 20.25 28.43
CA PRO A 52 3.31 21.59 28.49
C PRO A 52 3.45 22.37 27.17
N ASN A 53 4.49 22.08 26.37
CA ASN A 53 4.73 22.73 25.09
C ASN A 53 5.60 21.86 24.16
N THR A 54 5.56 22.20 22.87
CA THR A 54 6.28 21.52 21.77
C THR A 54 7.79 21.53 21.92
N ALA A 55 8.38 22.58 22.50
CA ALA A 55 9.82 22.66 22.70
C ALA A 55 10.34 21.67 23.76
N ALA A 56 9.61 21.54 24.87
CA ALA A 56 9.89 20.53 25.89
C ALA A 56 9.72 19.11 25.32
N LEU A 57 8.65 18.88 24.56
CA LEU A 57 8.42 17.61 23.89
C LEU A 57 9.56 17.25 22.92
N LEU A 58 10.00 18.20 22.07
CA LEU A 58 11.11 17.97 21.15
C LEU A 58 12.38 17.57 21.90
N ARG A 59 12.73 18.30 22.97
CA ARG A 59 13.94 18.07 23.76
C ARG A 59 13.98 16.64 24.32
N ASP A 60 12.86 16.15 24.83
CA ASP A 60 12.80 14.83 25.47
C ASP A 60 12.55 13.71 24.45
N SER A 61 11.87 14.01 23.34
CA SER A 61 11.51 13.03 22.31
C SER A 61 12.70 12.37 21.63
N VAL A 62 13.87 13.02 21.64
CA VAL A 62 15.12 12.43 21.14
C VAL A 62 15.60 11.24 21.97
N ARG A 63 15.04 11.02 23.17
CA ARG A 63 15.43 9.95 24.11
C ARG A 63 14.28 9.02 24.52
N PHE A 64 13.07 9.17 23.97
CA PHE A 64 11.92 8.35 24.40
C PHE A 64 12.06 6.86 24.12
N SER A 65 12.85 6.49 23.11
CA SER A 65 13.05 5.08 22.77
C SER A 65 14.53 4.75 22.66
N PRO A 66 14.97 3.64 23.28
CA PRO A 66 16.35 3.16 23.16
C PRO A 66 16.63 2.54 21.78
N THR A 67 15.61 2.26 20.96
CA THR A 67 15.75 1.54 19.68
C THR A 67 15.29 2.33 18.47
N THR A 68 14.55 3.43 18.68
CA THR A 68 13.96 4.22 17.58
C THR A 68 14.17 5.72 17.78
N PHE A 69 14.62 6.43 16.75
CA PHE A 69 14.76 7.88 16.78
C PHE A 69 13.65 8.53 15.94
N ARG A 70 12.56 8.93 16.61
CA ARG A 70 11.32 9.39 15.95
C ARG A 70 10.75 10.68 16.57
N PRO A 71 11.54 11.77 16.73
CA PRO A 71 11.05 12.97 17.41
C PRO A 71 9.84 13.60 16.69
N MET A 72 9.81 13.56 15.36
CA MET A 72 8.72 14.17 14.60
C MET A 72 7.39 13.40 14.74
N ARG A 73 7.42 12.09 15.02
CA ARG A 73 6.21 11.31 15.35
C ARG A 73 5.48 11.92 16.55
N TYR A 74 6.20 12.29 17.60
CA TYR A 74 5.62 12.92 18.79
C TYR A 74 5.16 14.35 18.53
N LEU A 75 5.97 15.13 17.80
CA LEU A 75 5.61 16.51 17.44
C LEU A 75 4.38 16.59 16.56
N GLN A 76 4.22 15.68 15.59
CA GLN A 76 3.01 15.60 14.78
C GLN A 76 1.80 15.23 15.64
N ALA A 77 1.92 14.26 16.54
CA ALA A 77 0.84 13.91 17.46
C ALA A 77 0.43 15.10 18.34
N ARG A 78 1.40 15.90 18.81
CA ARG A 78 1.14 17.15 19.54
C ARG A 78 0.45 18.19 18.67
N GLY A 79 0.93 18.42 17.46
CA GLY A 79 0.32 19.36 16.52
C GLY A 79 -1.12 19.00 16.18
N LEU A 80 -1.44 17.70 16.07
CA LEU A 80 -2.82 17.24 15.90
C LEU A 80 -3.71 17.51 17.12
N LEU A 81 -3.18 17.35 18.34
CA LEU A 81 -3.91 17.68 19.57
C LEU A 81 -4.21 19.18 19.66
N GLU A 82 -3.21 20.03 19.39
CA GLU A 82 -3.37 21.49 19.40
C GLU A 82 -4.31 21.95 18.28
N ALA A 83 -4.27 21.31 17.10
CA ALA A 83 -5.22 21.55 16.02
C ALA A 83 -6.65 21.15 16.40
N ALA A 84 -6.83 20.03 17.10
CA ALA A 84 -8.15 19.61 17.61
C ALA A 84 -8.70 20.61 18.63
N GLU A 85 -7.88 21.04 19.59
CA GLU A 85 -8.24 22.04 20.59
C GLU A 85 -8.60 23.40 19.96
N SER A 86 -7.76 23.92 19.06
CA SER A 86 -7.98 25.23 18.43
C SER A 86 -9.15 25.27 17.45
N THR A 87 -9.47 24.16 16.79
CA THR A 87 -10.61 24.07 15.85
C THR A 87 -11.92 23.65 16.52
N GLY A 88 -11.88 23.18 17.77
CA GLY A 88 -13.03 22.57 18.45
C GLY A 88 -13.47 21.24 17.83
N LEU A 89 -12.70 20.67 16.91
CA LEU A 89 -12.97 19.37 16.30
C LEU A 89 -12.45 18.24 17.19
N THR A 90 -13.01 17.04 17.02
CA THR A 90 -12.46 15.85 17.66
C THR A 90 -11.07 15.53 17.09
N TYR A 91 -10.16 15.01 17.91
CA TYR A 91 -8.86 14.52 17.45
C TYR A 91 -9.00 13.57 16.25
N HIS A 92 -10.01 12.69 16.29
CA HIS A 92 -10.35 11.78 15.21
C HIS A 92 -10.58 12.52 13.87
N ALA A 93 -11.38 13.59 13.87
CA ALA A 93 -11.69 14.36 12.67
C ALA A 93 -10.44 15.04 12.08
N VAL A 94 -9.62 15.68 12.93
CA VAL A 94 -8.36 16.32 12.50
C VAL A 94 -7.39 15.28 11.94
N PHE A 95 -7.21 14.18 12.67
CA PHE A 95 -6.37 13.07 12.26
C PHE A 95 -6.79 12.50 10.89
N ARG A 96 -8.07 12.17 10.72
CA ARG A 96 -8.61 11.64 9.45
C ARG A 96 -8.46 12.63 8.30
N THR A 97 -8.58 13.93 8.58
CA THR A 97 -8.34 14.98 7.58
C THR A 97 -6.90 14.97 7.09
N VAL A 98 -5.93 14.87 8.01
CA VAL A 98 -4.49 14.75 7.65
C VAL A 98 -4.23 13.45 6.88
N HIS A 99 -4.84 12.35 7.29
CA HIS A 99 -4.71 11.07 6.59
C HIS A 99 -5.27 11.14 5.15
N VAL A 100 -6.44 11.76 4.97
CA VAL A 100 -7.01 12.00 3.63
C VAL A 100 -6.12 12.92 2.81
N ALA A 101 -5.54 13.97 3.40
CA ALA A 101 -4.60 14.84 2.71
C ALA A 101 -3.36 14.06 2.22
N LEU A 102 -2.79 13.17 3.04
CA LEU A 102 -1.68 12.29 2.66
C LEU A 102 -2.06 11.36 1.49
N LEU A 103 -3.24 10.73 1.54
CA LEU A 103 -3.75 9.90 0.45
C LEU A 103 -3.88 10.68 -0.86
N LEU A 104 -4.50 11.86 -0.82
CA LEU A 104 -4.68 12.71 -1.99
C LEU A 104 -3.34 13.18 -2.54
N MET A 105 -2.40 13.56 -1.68
CA MET A 105 -1.03 13.92 -2.07
C MET A 105 -0.31 12.76 -2.72
N LEU A 106 -0.45 11.55 -2.18
CA LEU A 106 0.18 10.36 -2.71
C LEU A 106 -0.31 10.04 -4.13
N VAL A 107 -1.64 10.06 -4.35
CA VAL A 107 -2.24 9.88 -5.68
C VAL A 107 -1.85 11.01 -6.64
N ALA A 108 -1.85 12.26 -6.18
CA ALA A 108 -1.44 13.41 -6.96
C ALA A 108 0.03 13.32 -7.40
N LEU A 109 0.94 12.96 -6.50
CA LEU A 109 2.35 12.76 -6.79
C LEU A 109 2.56 11.56 -7.73
N PHE A 110 1.76 10.50 -7.61
CA PHE A 110 1.79 9.38 -8.55
C PHE A 110 1.39 9.83 -9.97
N VAL A 111 0.31 10.60 -10.13
CA VAL A 111 -0.11 11.18 -11.43
C VAL A 111 1.00 12.07 -12.01
N LEU A 112 1.60 12.92 -11.17
CA LEU A 112 2.70 13.79 -11.57
C LEU A 112 3.97 13.03 -11.96
N ALA A 113 4.27 11.93 -11.27
CA ALA A 113 5.42 11.07 -11.55
C ALA A 113 5.22 10.20 -12.80
N ALA A 114 3.98 9.81 -13.11
CA ALA A 114 3.64 9.03 -14.31
C ALA A 114 3.77 9.84 -15.61
N ARG A 115 3.64 11.18 -15.55
CA ARG A 115 3.81 12.12 -16.68
C ARG A 115 2.97 11.75 -17.91
N VAL A 116 1.67 11.57 -17.72
CA VAL A 116 0.73 11.27 -18.82
C VAL A 116 0.71 12.38 -19.87
N ARG A 117 1.26 12.13 -21.07
CA ARG A 117 1.36 13.09 -22.18
C ARG A 117 0.56 12.66 -23.39
N GLU A 118 0.56 11.36 -23.67
CA GLU A 118 -0.05 10.72 -24.82
C GLU A 118 -1.22 9.83 -24.39
N TRP A 119 -2.06 9.43 -25.35
CA TRP A 119 -3.14 8.47 -25.11
C TRP A 119 -2.62 7.09 -24.69
N THR A 120 -1.41 6.73 -25.13
CA THR A 120 -0.73 5.50 -24.71
C THR A 120 -0.30 5.57 -23.24
N ASP A 121 0.18 6.74 -22.77
CA ASP A 121 0.46 6.95 -21.34
C ASP A 121 -0.83 6.79 -20.53
N LEU A 122 -1.93 7.36 -21.03
CA LEU A 122 -3.22 7.34 -20.33
C LEU A 122 -3.74 5.91 -20.18
N ALA A 123 -3.68 5.11 -21.24
CA ALA A 123 -4.06 3.70 -21.19
C ALA A 123 -3.22 2.88 -20.20
N ALA A 124 -1.92 3.17 -20.12
CA ALA A 124 -1.04 2.49 -19.19
C ALA A 124 -1.29 2.98 -17.74
N PHE A 125 -1.55 4.28 -17.57
CA PHE A 125 -1.95 4.90 -16.30
C PHE A 125 -3.26 4.34 -15.75
N THR A 126 -4.27 4.07 -16.60
CA THR A 126 -5.53 3.46 -16.18
C THR A 126 -5.39 2.01 -15.72
N VAL A 127 -4.28 1.33 -16.07
CA VAL A 127 -3.97 0.01 -15.51
C VAL A 127 -3.11 0.15 -14.26
N ALA A 128 -2.16 1.08 -14.26
CA ALA A 128 -1.26 1.29 -13.14
C ALA A 128 -1.95 1.85 -11.89
N LEU A 129 -2.87 2.81 -12.03
CA LEU A 129 -3.50 3.43 -10.88
C LEU A 129 -4.35 2.44 -10.04
N PRO A 130 -5.18 1.56 -10.61
CA PRO A 130 -5.86 0.52 -9.84
C PRO A 130 -4.89 -0.45 -9.15
N VAL A 131 -3.78 -0.82 -9.80
CA VAL A 131 -2.74 -1.67 -9.19
C VAL A 131 -2.06 -0.95 -8.02
N PHE A 132 -1.80 0.35 -8.16
CA PHE A 132 -1.22 1.20 -7.11
C PHE A 132 -2.08 1.21 -5.85
N VAL A 133 -3.38 1.37 -6.02
CA VAL A 133 -4.35 1.47 -4.92
C VAL A 133 -4.76 0.09 -4.38
N GLY A 134 -4.82 -0.93 -5.25
CA GLY A 134 -5.30 -2.26 -4.91
C GLY A 134 -4.25 -3.22 -4.34
N ILE A 135 -2.97 -2.85 -4.40
CA ILE A 135 -1.90 -3.67 -3.80
C ILE A 135 -2.07 -3.73 -2.28
N HIS A 136 -1.84 -4.91 -1.68
CA HIS A 136 -2.10 -5.16 -0.26
C HIS A 136 -1.33 -4.21 0.66
N THR A 137 -0.13 -3.79 0.29
CA THR A 137 0.65 -2.82 1.08
C THR A 137 0.03 -1.42 1.10
N PHE A 138 -0.76 -1.05 0.09
CA PHE A 138 -1.49 0.23 0.09
C PHE A 138 -2.66 0.16 1.06
N VAL A 139 -3.36 -0.97 1.11
CA VAL A 139 -4.43 -1.22 2.09
C VAL A 139 -3.86 -1.19 3.51
N ALA A 140 -2.75 -1.91 3.73
CA ALA A 140 -2.05 -1.92 5.02
C ALA A 140 -1.65 -0.49 5.45
N MET A 141 -1.06 0.28 4.53
CA MET A 141 -0.76 1.69 4.76
C MET A 141 -2.03 2.48 5.13
N LEU A 142 -3.17 2.31 4.45
CA LEU A 142 -4.41 3.00 4.80
C LEU A 142 -5.03 2.57 6.15
N GLN A 143 -4.77 1.34 6.58
CA GLN A 143 -5.27 0.80 7.85
C GLN A 143 -4.40 1.22 9.03
N GLU A 144 -3.08 1.29 8.83
CA GLU A 144 -2.09 1.71 9.83
C GLU A 144 -2.06 3.24 9.96
N ALA A 145 -3.14 3.75 10.55
CA ALA A 145 -3.53 5.14 10.42
C ALA A 145 -3.02 5.99 11.59
N PHE A 146 -3.09 5.48 12.82
CA PHE A 146 -2.99 6.30 14.05
C PHE A 146 -1.53 6.46 14.51
N PRO A 147 -1.13 7.55 15.21
CA PRO A 147 -1.78 8.85 15.26
C PRO A 147 -1.55 9.67 13.98
N VAL A 148 -0.57 9.29 13.15
CA VAL A 148 -0.32 9.78 11.79
C VAL A 148 0.17 8.60 10.98
N ASN A 149 -0.28 8.50 9.73
CA ASN A 149 0.17 7.46 8.81
C ASN A 149 1.58 7.78 8.30
N HIS A 150 2.57 7.42 9.10
CA HIS A 150 3.98 7.64 8.84
C HIS A 150 4.49 6.92 7.58
N TYR A 151 3.90 5.77 7.25
CA TYR A 151 4.26 5.03 6.03
C TYR A 151 3.80 5.77 4.77
N ALA A 152 2.59 6.32 4.77
CA ALA A 152 2.11 7.19 3.68
C ALA A 152 2.96 8.45 3.56
N GLU A 153 3.39 9.04 4.67
CA GLU A 153 4.30 10.20 4.66
C GLU A 153 5.64 9.88 3.99
N VAL A 154 6.26 8.74 4.33
CA VAL A 154 7.48 8.27 3.65
C VAL A 154 7.23 8.03 2.17
N ALA A 155 6.12 7.39 1.80
CA ALA A 155 5.77 7.13 0.40
C ALA A 155 5.56 8.44 -0.39
N VAL A 156 4.90 9.45 0.22
CA VAL A 156 4.79 10.81 -0.33
C VAL A 156 6.18 11.42 -0.55
N CYS A 157 7.08 11.34 0.43
CA CYS A 157 8.43 11.87 0.30
C CYS A 157 9.20 11.18 -0.84
N VAL A 158 9.12 9.86 -0.95
CA VAL A 158 9.77 9.08 -2.02
C VAL A 158 9.21 9.47 -3.40
N LEU A 159 7.89 9.56 -3.57
CA LEU A 159 7.28 9.99 -4.83
C LEU A 159 7.61 11.45 -5.16
N ALA A 160 7.71 12.33 -4.17
CA ALA A 160 8.13 13.71 -4.35
C ALA A 160 9.58 13.80 -4.85
N VAL A 161 10.51 13.04 -4.29
CA VAL A 161 11.89 12.94 -4.81
C VAL A 161 11.87 12.42 -6.25
N LEU A 162 11.11 11.36 -6.54
CA LEU A 162 11.05 10.82 -7.90
C LEU A 162 10.49 11.85 -8.90
N TRP A 163 9.47 12.61 -8.51
CA TRP A 163 8.93 13.70 -9.32
C TRP A 163 9.97 14.82 -9.56
N LEU A 164 10.71 15.22 -8.52
CA LEU A 164 11.78 16.22 -8.63
C LEU A 164 12.94 15.71 -9.50
N ALA A 165 13.32 14.44 -9.38
CA ALA A 165 14.38 13.81 -10.15
C ALA A 165 14.10 13.81 -11.67
N GLN A 166 12.82 13.82 -12.07
CA GLN A 166 12.40 13.87 -13.47
C GLN A 166 12.44 15.28 -14.08
N ARG A 167 12.60 16.33 -13.28
CA ARG A 167 12.64 17.73 -13.70
C ARG A 167 14.07 18.19 -14.02
N PRO A 168 14.26 19.27 -14.79
CA PRO A 168 15.58 19.89 -14.90
C PRO A 168 16.09 20.34 -13.52
N PRO A 169 17.40 20.30 -13.27
CA PRO A 169 17.95 20.68 -11.98
C PRO A 169 17.66 22.16 -11.69
N ARG A 170 17.25 22.46 -10.46
CA ARG A 170 17.04 23.82 -9.97
C ARG A 170 17.72 23.95 -8.60
N TRP A 171 18.15 25.16 -8.25
CA TRP A 171 18.90 25.40 -7.01
C TRP A 171 18.15 24.95 -5.74
N PHE A 172 16.82 25.06 -5.73
CA PHE A 172 15.99 24.65 -4.58
C PHE A 172 15.73 23.14 -4.48
N VAL A 173 16.09 22.33 -5.49
CA VAL A 173 15.81 20.88 -5.48
C VAL A 173 16.60 20.18 -4.38
N ALA A 174 17.89 20.48 -4.23
CA ALA A 174 18.72 19.90 -3.19
C ALA A 174 18.22 20.21 -1.76
N PRO A 175 17.98 21.47 -1.36
CA PRO A 175 17.48 21.77 -0.02
C PRO A 175 16.09 21.17 0.24
N LEU A 176 15.20 21.15 -0.76
CA LEU A 176 13.89 20.53 -0.62
C LEU A 176 13.99 19.02 -0.40
N ILE A 177 14.85 18.31 -1.13
CA ILE A 177 15.06 16.87 -0.93
C ILE A 177 15.70 16.59 0.44
N CYS A 178 16.64 17.43 0.89
CA CYS A 178 17.18 17.31 2.25
C CYS A 178 16.08 17.50 3.31
N LEU A 179 15.18 18.46 3.13
CA LEU A 179 14.05 18.67 4.05
C LEU A 179 13.12 17.45 4.09
N LEU A 180 12.75 16.90 2.92
CA LEU A 180 11.94 15.68 2.83
C LEU A 180 12.63 14.48 3.51
N LEU A 181 13.95 14.35 3.37
CA LEU A 181 14.73 13.30 3.99
C LEU A 181 14.79 13.43 5.51
N VAL A 182 15.04 14.65 6.02
CA VAL A 182 15.02 14.92 7.48
C VAL A 182 13.65 14.62 8.06
N LEU A 183 12.58 15.09 7.40
CA LEU A 183 11.21 14.81 7.79
C LEU A 183 10.97 13.30 7.88
N ALA A 184 11.23 12.57 6.80
CA ALA A 184 11.02 11.12 6.75
C ALA A 184 11.83 10.34 7.80
N LEU A 185 13.14 10.64 7.94
CA LEU A 185 14.02 9.98 8.92
C LEU A 185 13.63 10.28 10.38
N SER A 186 13.04 11.44 10.65
CA SER A 186 12.60 11.85 11.99
C SER A 186 11.22 11.30 12.38
N VAL A 187 10.52 10.68 11.43
CA VAL A 187 9.21 10.06 11.62
C VAL A 187 9.34 8.55 11.82
N ILE A 188 10.10 7.88 10.94
CA ILE A 188 10.33 6.43 11.00
C ILE A 188 11.64 6.05 10.29
N GLU A 189 12.27 4.95 10.70
CA GLU A 189 13.56 4.49 10.15
C GLU A 189 13.47 4.15 8.66
N SER A 190 12.32 3.69 8.18
CA SER A 190 12.07 3.46 6.74
C SER A 190 12.11 4.74 5.91
N GLY A 191 12.13 5.92 6.55
CA GLY A 191 12.43 7.20 5.89
C GLY A 191 13.76 7.23 5.14
N ALA A 192 14.69 6.32 5.44
CA ALA A 192 15.91 6.09 4.66
C ALA A 192 15.63 5.80 3.17
N MET A 193 14.43 5.31 2.82
CA MET A 193 14.00 5.11 1.44
C MET A 193 14.03 6.38 0.58
N VAL A 194 13.91 7.57 1.21
CA VAL A 194 14.06 8.85 0.51
C VAL A 194 15.50 9.03 -0.01
N TRP A 195 16.51 8.69 0.79
CA TRP A 195 17.91 8.71 0.36
C TRP A 195 18.19 7.65 -0.71
N VAL A 196 17.63 6.45 -0.54
CA VAL A 196 17.72 5.39 -1.56
C VAL A 196 17.17 5.87 -2.91
N ALA A 197 16.05 6.60 -2.91
CA ALA A 197 15.46 7.13 -4.12
C ALA A 197 16.39 8.14 -4.82
N VAL A 198 17.12 8.95 -4.05
CA VAL A 198 18.15 9.87 -4.56
C VAL A 198 19.31 9.09 -5.18
N VAL A 199 19.86 8.09 -4.47
CA VAL A 199 20.98 7.27 -4.94
C VAL A 199 20.61 6.53 -6.23
N ALA A 200 19.46 5.86 -6.23
CA ALA A 200 18.95 5.14 -7.41
C ALA A 200 18.74 6.09 -8.59
N SER A 201 18.14 7.26 -8.35
CA SER A 201 17.93 8.29 -9.38
C SER A 201 19.25 8.85 -9.93
N ALA A 202 20.26 9.06 -9.08
CA ALA A 202 21.59 9.47 -9.49
C ALA A 202 22.28 8.39 -10.33
N ALA A 203 22.24 7.13 -9.89
CA ALA A 203 22.78 5.98 -10.61
C ALA A 203 22.13 5.80 -11.99
N ALA A 204 20.82 6.02 -12.08
CA ALA A 204 20.06 6.02 -13.32
C ALA A 204 20.21 7.31 -14.14
N ARG A 205 21.03 8.28 -13.69
CA ARG A 205 21.28 9.57 -14.36
C ARG A 205 19.99 10.35 -14.67
N LEU A 206 19.08 10.44 -13.70
CA LEU A 206 17.92 11.31 -13.79
C LEU A 206 18.34 12.78 -13.64
N ARG A 207 17.80 13.66 -14.50
CA ARG A 207 18.30 15.03 -14.71
C ARG A 207 18.18 15.93 -13.48
N GLY A 208 17.20 15.69 -12.62
CA GLY A 208 16.93 16.52 -11.45
C GLY A 208 17.88 16.27 -10.29
N ILE A 209 18.63 15.16 -10.30
CA ILE A 209 19.57 14.81 -9.24
C ILE A 209 20.97 15.22 -9.65
N THR A 210 21.53 16.17 -8.92
CA THR A 210 22.91 16.65 -9.11
C THR A 210 23.87 15.95 -8.15
N ARG A 211 25.18 16.09 -8.38
CA ARG A 211 26.20 15.65 -7.39
C ARG A 211 26.00 16.32 -6.03
N ALA A 212 25.65 17.60 -6.03
CA ALA A 212 25.37 18.35 -4.80
C ALA A 212 24.20 17.73 -4.02
N THR A 213 23.11 17.35 -4.71
CA THR A 213 21.97 16.65 -4.10
C THR A 213 22.36 15.33 -3.46
N LEU A 214 23.16 14.52 -4.16
CA LEU A 214 23.64 13.23 -3.63
C LEU A 214 24.53 13.40 -2.40
N ILE A 215 25.48 14.34 -2.46
CA ILE A 215 26.39 14.64 -1.34
C ILE A 215 25.60 15.17 -0.14
N SER A 216 24.74 16.17 -0.34
CA SER A 216 23.99 16.80 0.76
C SER A 216 23.07 15.81 1.47
N THR A 217 22.36 14.97 0.73
CA THR A 217 21.48 13.93 1.32
C THR A 217 22.27 12.83 2.01
N THR A 218 23.43 12.44 1.48
CA THR A 218 24.32 11.47 2.14
C THR A 218 24.88 12.03 3.44
N VAL A 219 25.26 13.32 3.48
CA VAL A 219 25.67 14.00 4.71
C VAL A 219 24.55 13.99 5.76
N VAL A 220 23.29 14.21 5.35
CA VAL A 220 22.13 14.12 6.26
C VAL A 220 21.98 12.70 6.84
N VAL A 221 22.11 11.66 6.03
CA VAL A 221 22.05 10.26 6.52
C VAL A 221 23.20 9.97 7.49
N VAL A 222 24.42 10.36 7.16
CA VAL A 222 25.59 10.18 8.03
C VAL A 222 25.39 10.93 9.36
N ALA A 223 24.89 12.16 9.31
CA ALA A 223 24.58 12.95 10.51
C ALA A 223 23.48 12.29 11.35
N TYR A 224 22.44 11.74 10.73
CA TYR A 224 21.38 10.98 11.42
C TYR A 224 21.95 9.73 12.12
N VAL A 225 22.79 8.94 11.45
CA VAL A 225 23.41 7.75 12.04
C VAL A 225 24.36 8.13 13.18
N ALA A 226 25.18 9.19 13.00
CA ALA A 226 26.06 9.70 14.03
C ALA A 226 25.28 10.20 15.26
N LEU A 227 24.18 10.93 15.04
CA LEU A 227 23.29 11.39 16.11
C LEU A 227 22.67 10.23 16.87
N ARG A 228 22.15 9.21 16.17
CA ARG A 228 21.63 7.99 16.81
C ARG A 228 22.69 7.30 17.66
N ARG A 229 23.91 7.18 17.14
CA ARG A 229 25.03 6.57 17.87
C ARG A 229 25.43 7.38 19.10
N ALA A 230 25.43 8.71 19.01
CA ALA A 230 25.75 9.61 20.12
C ALA A 230 24.67 9.63 21.22
N LEU A 231 23.44 9.23 20.89
CA LEU A 231 22.32 9.08 21.81
C LEU A 231 22.15 7.63 22.31
N ASP A 232 23.09 6.74 21.98
CA ASP A 232 23.04 5.30 22.29
C ASP A 232 21.74 4.61 21.83
N ILE A 233 21.17 5.08 20.72
CA ILE A 233 19.96 4.49 20.12
C ILE A 233 20.39 3.31 19.25
N ALA A 234 20.14 2.11 19.75
CA ALA A 234 20.42 0.87 19.04
C ALA A 234 19.52 0.73 17.79
N SER A 235 19.97 -0.05 16.81
CA SER A 235 19.08 -0.52 15.75
C SER A 235 18.15 -1.60 16.31
N PRO A 236 16.86 -1.66 15.92
CA PRO A 236 15.98 -2.74 16.33
C PRO A 236 16.59 -4.10 15.93
N GLY A 237 16.87 -4.94 16.92
CA GLY A 237 17.32 -6.31 16.70
C GLY A 237 16.15 -7.24 16.39
N ILE A 238 16.45 -8.52 16.15
CA ILE A 238 15.43 -9.57 16.14
C ILE A 238 14.77 -9.63 17.51
N GLY A 239 13.43 -9.66 17.52
CA GLY A 239 12.63 -9.62 18.75
C GLY A 239 12.30 -8.22 19.25
N GLY A 240 12.56 -7.16 18.46
CA GLY A 240 11.96 -5.85 18.73
C GLY A 240 10.47 -5.78 18.34
N HIS A 241 10.05 -6.64 17.41
CA HIS A 241 8.69 -6.67 16.86
C HIS A 241 8.28 -8.10 16.51
N GLY A 242 6.98 -8.39 16.54
CA GLY A 242 6.42 -9.62 15.98
C GLY A 242 6.52 -9.65 14.45
N SER A 243 6.58 -10.86 13.90
CA SER A 243 6.75 -11.10 12.46
C SER A 243 6.20 -12.47 12.10
N GLY A 244 5.65 -12.59 10.89
CA GLY A 244 5.30 -13.89 10.32
C GLY A 244 6.53 -14.71 9.94
N PHE A 245 6.43 -16.03 10.10
CA PHE A 245 7.39 -17.00 9.58
C PHE A 245 6.66 -18.28 9.16
N GLY A 246 6.69 -18.60 7.86
CA GLY A 246 5.94 -19.69 7.27
C GLY A 246 4.42 -19.45 7.31
N ALA A 247 3.71 -20.26 8.09
CA ALA A 247 2.26 -20.24 8.22
C ALA A 247 1.79 -19.70 9.60
N THR A 248 2.65 -19.01 10.33
CA THR A 248 2.34 -18.56 11.69
C THR A 248 2.93 -17.18 11.94
N PHE A 249 2.20 -16.36 12.69
CA PHE A 249 2.70 -15.09 13.21
C PHE A 249 3.27 -15.30 14.60
N TYR A 250 4.50 -14.86 14.83
CA TYR A 250 5.20 -15.02 16.10
C TYR A 250 5.34 -13.69 16.83
N SER A 251 5.28 -13.74 18.16
CA SER A 251 5.60 -12.58 19.01
C SER A 251 7.08 -12.21 18.92
N ALA A 252 7.42 -11.02 19.41
CA ALA A 252 8.79 -10.55 19.53
C ALA A 252 9.67 -11.53 20.35
N GLU A 253 9.14 -12.00 21.48
CA GLU A 253 9.80 -12.91 22.41
C GLU A 253 10.00 -14.30 21.79
N GLU A 254 8.99 -14.83 21.09
CA GLU A 254 9.08 -16.12 20.40
C GLU A 254 10.13 -16.08 19.29
N LEU A 255 10.21 -14.98 18.54
CA LEU A 255 11.24 -14.79 17.52
C LEU A 255 12.64 -14.70 18.13
N ALA A 256 12.79 -13.98 19.25
CA ALA A 256 14.04 -13.92 19.98
C ALA A 256 14.47 -15.30 20.49
N GLN A 257 13.52 -16.10 21.03
CA GLN A 257 13.79 -17.45 21.51
C GLN A 257 14.21 -18.40 20.39
N ARG A 258 13.54 -18.33 19.23
CA ARG A 258 13.78 -19.24 18.09
C ARG A 258 14.98 -18.87 17.25
N PHE A 259 15.18 -17.58 16.99
CA PHE A 259 16.16 -17.08 16.02
C PHE A 259 17.26 -16.21 16.66
N GLY A 260 17.19 -15.90 17.95
CA GLY A 260 18.17 -15.02 18.61
C GLY A 260 19.62 -15.53 18.52
N ALA A 261 19.83 -16.85 18.60
CA ALA A 261 21.16 -17.45 18.42
C ALA A 261 21.63 -17.47 16.96
N HIS A 262 20.68 -17.56 16.00
CA HIS A 262 20.96 -17.74 14.57
C HIS A 262 20.06 -16.83 13.72
N PRO A 263 20.29 -15.50 13.75
CA PRO A 263 19.42 -14.50 13.14
C PRO A 263 19.32 -14.59 11.61
N LEU A 264 20.33 -15.17 10.97
CA LEU A 264 20.48 -15.19 9.51
C LEU A 264 19.32 -15.88 8.80
N ALA A 265 18.74 -16.94 9.39
CA ALA A 265 17.60 -17.64 8.79
C ALA A 265 16.36 -16.75 8.72
N LEU A 266 16.05 -16.03 9.80
CA LEU A 266 14.93 -15.09 9.84
C LEU A 266 15.18 -13.89 8.92
N ILE A 267 16.41 -13.36 8.89
CA ILE A 267 16.78 -12.25 7.98
C ILE A 267 16.61 -12.67 6.53
N ALA A 268 17.14 -13.83 6.13
CA ALA A 268 16.99 -14.33 4.77
C ALA A 268 15.52 -14.56 4.41
N TYR A 269 14.75 -15.14 5.34
CA TYR A 269 13.31 -15.33 5.18
C TYR A 269 12.58 -14.00 4.99
N ASN A 270 12.82 -13.00 5.84
CA ASN A 270 12.13 -11.73 5.76
C ASN A 270 12.48 -10.98 4.46
N VAL A 271 13.75 -10.94 4.06
CA VAL A 271 14.15 -10.28 2.80
C VAL A 271 13.51 -10.99 1.60
N ALA A 272 13.61 -12.32 1.52
CA ALA A 272 12.99 -13.10 0.44
C ALA A 272 11.46 -12.98 0.46
N GLY A 273 10.84 -12.99 1.64
CA GLY A 273 9.43 -12.77 1.86
C GLY A 273 9.00 -11.37 1.45
N GLY A 274 9.80 -10.34 1.72
CA GLY A 274 9.54 -8.97 1.29
C GLY A 274 9.55 -8.85 -0.23
N PHE A 275 10.52 -9.50 -0.89
CA PHE A 275 10.57 -9.61 -2.36
C PHE A 275 9.37 -10.33 -2.93
N ALA A 276 9.03 -11.49 -2.37
CA ALA A 276 7.89 -12.27 -2.81
C ALA A 276 6.58 -11.49 -2.57
N SER A 277 6.45 -10.78 -1.45
CA SER A 277 5.29 -9.94 -1.16
C SER A 277 5.13 -8.84 -2.20
N LEU A 278 6.22 -8.16 -2.57
CA LEU A 278 6.24 -7.15 -3.64
C LEU A 278 5.83 -7.71 -5.01
N LEU A 279 6.33 -8.89 -5.38
CA LEU A 279 6.20 -9.45 -6.73
C LEU A 279 4.99 -10.38 -6.92
N LEU A 280 4.54 -11.01 -5.84
CA LEU A 280 3.55 -12.09 -5.85
C LEU A 280 2.39 -11.83 -4.87
N SER A 281 2.41 -10.71 -4.13
CA SER A 281 1.44 -10.40 -3.06
C SER A 281 1.44 -11.38 -1.87
N GLU A 282 2.48 -12.21 -1.75
CA GLU A 282 2.66 -13.21 -0.70
C GLU A 282 4.15 -13.39 -0.35
N PRO A 283 4.53 -13.59 0.93
CA PRO A 283 3.67 -13.62 2.11
C PRO A 283 3.15 -12.24 2.51
N ARG A 284 2.06 -12.20 3.29
CA ARG A 284 1.53 -10.97 3.92
C ARG A 284 1.89 -10.95 5.38
N GLN A 285 2.50 -9.85 5.85
CA GLN A 285 3.04 -9.76 7.22
C GLN A 285 3.97 -10.94 7.56
N GLY A 286 4.64 -11.53 6.56
CA GLY A 286 5.50 -12.71 6.72
C GLY A 286 4.80 -14.06 6.79
N VAL A 287 3.47 -14.12 6.62
CA VAL A 287 2.70 -15.37 6.61
C VAL A 287 2.20 -15.68 5.19
N TYR A 288 2.37 -16.92 4.74
CA TYR A 288 1.84 -17.39 3.45
C TYR A 288 0.35 -17.69 3.56
N SER A 289 -0.48 -16.67 3.35
CA SER A 289 -1.92 -16.74 3.60
C SER A 289 -2.62 -17.73 2.66
N LEU A 290 -2.19 -17.79 1.40
CA LEU A 290 -2.70 -18.78 0.44
C LEU A 290 -2.43 -20.22 0.87
N ALA A 291 -1.24 -20.50 1.43
CA ALA A 291 -0.89 -21.85 1.87
C ALA A 291 -1.76 -22.28 3.07
N MET A 292 -2.03 -21.36 4.00
CA MET A 292 -2.95 -21.61 5.11
C MET A 292 -4.37 -21.89 4.61
N TRP A 293 -4.91 -21.02 3.76
CA TRP A 293 -6.26 -21.17 3.23
C TRP A 293 -6.46 -22.37 2.32
N TRP A 294 -5.43 -22.75 1.56
CA TRP A 294 -5.46 -23.98 0.79
C TRP A 294 -5.55 -25.20 1.72
N ARG A 295 -4.77 -25.22 2.81
CA ARG A 295 -4.84 -26.28 3.82
C ARG A 295 -6.22 -26.33 4.49
N ASP A 296 -6.80 -25.17 4.74
CA ASP A 296 -8.09 -25.04 5.43
C ASP A 296 -9.29 -25.14 4.46
N SER A 297 -9.06 -25.38 3.16
CA SER A 297 -10.08 -25.48 2.10
C SER A 297 -10.97 -24.24 1.90
N VAL A 298 -10.52 -23.06 2.33
CA VAL A 298 -11.26 -21.79 2.21
C VAL A 298 -10.48 -20.83 1.31
N LEU A 299 -10.71 -20.90 -0.01
CA LEU A 299 -10.06 -19.96 -0.95
C LEU A 299 -10.79 -18.62 -1.03
N HIS A 300 -10.22 -17.59 -0.40
CA HIS A 300 -10.72 -16.23 -0.55
C HIS A 300 -10.44 -15.67 -1.96
N PRO A 301 -11.45 -15.26 -2.73
CA PRO A 301 -11.28 -14.77 -4.11
C PRO A 301 -10.30 -13.60 -4.23
N VAL A 302 -10.29 -12.70 -3.24
CA VAL A 302 -9.42 -11.52 -3.22
C VAL A 302 -7.94 -11.91 -3.27
N VAL A 303 -7.56 -13.02 -2.65
CA VAL A 303 -6.16 -13.44 -2.55
C VAL A 303 -5.71 -14.09 -3.84
N VAL A 304 -6.58 -14.91 -4.43
CA VAL A 304 -6.36 -15.48 -5.77
C VAL A 304 -6.21 -14.36 -6.80
N ILE A 305 -7.08 -13.36 -6.77
CA ILE A 305 -7.00 -12.19 -7.66
C ILE A 305 -5.68 -11.44 -7.45
N ASN A 306 -5.27 -11.19 -6.21
CA ASN A 306 -4.02 -10.50 -5.91
C ASN A 306 -2.79 -11.30 -6.36
N LEU A 307 -2.76 -12.62 -6.13
CA LEU A 307 -1.67 -13.47 -6.59
C LEU A 307 -1.59 -13.49 -8.12
N VAL A 308 -2.70 -13.78 -8.80
CA VAL A 308 -2.72 -13.87 -10.28
C VAL A 308 -2.32 -12.53 -10.90
N SER A 309 -2.89 -11.43 -10.42
CA SER A 309 -2.56 -10.10 -10.94
C SER A 309 -1.10 -9.71 -10.69
N SER A 310 -0.53 -10.06 -9.53
CA SER A 310 0.88 -9.85 -9.22
C SER A 310 1.81 -10.72 -10.05
N VAL A 311 1.52 -12.01 -10.22
CA VAL A 311 2.29 -12.92 -11.09
C VAL A 311 2.33 -12.40 -12.53
N VAL A 312 1.17 -12.01 -13.08
CA VAL A 312 1.08 -11.45 -14.44
C VAL A 312 1.89 -10.15 -14.53
N THR A 313 1.80 -9.27 -13.53
CA THR A 313 2.54 -8.01 -13.52
C THR A 313 4.04 -8.25 -13.41
N THR A 314 4.49 -9.17 -12.55
CA THR A 314 5.89 -9.54 -12.40
C THR A 314 6.46 -10.15 -13.68
N ALA A 315 5.74 -11.06 -14.33
CA ALA A 315 6.18 -11.62 -15.63
C ALA A 315 6.37 -10.51 -16.68
N VAL A 316 5.45 -9.54 -16.69
CA VAL A 316 5.48 -8.35 -17.54
C VAL A 316 6.71 -7.47 -17.24
N LEU A 317 7.04 -7.24 -15.96
CA LEU A 317 8.23 -6.48 -15.53
C LEU A 317 9.53 -7.19 -15.91
N VAL A 318 9.64 -8.49 -15.65
CA VAL A 318 10.81 -9.30 -16.00
C VAL A 318 11.02 -9.29 -17.52
N TRP A 319 9.95 -9.51 -18.29
CA TRP A 319 10.01 -9.43 -19.75
C TRP A 319 10.52 -8.07 -20.22
N TYR A 320 10.02 -6.97 -19.64
CA TYR A 320 10.47 -5.62 -19.99
C TYR A 320 11.95 -5.42 -19.67
N GLY A 321 12.39 -5.77 -18.47
CA GLY A 321 13.78 -5.67 -18.05
C GLY A 321 14.73 -6.43 -18.99
N VAL A 322 14.40 -7.70 -19.28
CA VAL A 322 15.21 -8.57 -20.15
C VAL A 322 15.29 -8.06 -21.59
N THR A 323 14.23 -7.44 -22.11
CA THR A 323 14.16 -7.01 -23.52
C THR A 323 14.67 -5.59 -23.76
N HIS A 324 14.54 -4.68 -22.78
CA HIS A 324 14.81 -3.26 -22.97
C HIS A 324 16.09 -2.78 -22.26
N LEU A 325 16.60 -3.50 -21.26
CA LEU A 325 17.84 -3.11 -20.55
C LEU A 325 19.12 -3.73 -21.13
N ARG A 326 19.06 -4.41 -22.29
CA ARG A 326 20.25 -4.99 -22.94
C ARG A 326 21.21 -3.95 -23.52
N GLY A 327 20.72 -2.75 -23.83
CA GLY A 327 21.56 -1.64 -24.29
C GLY A 327 22.39 -1.05 -23.15
N GLY A 328 23.54 -0.44 -23.46
CA GLY A 328 24.33 0.26 -22.46
C GLY A 328 23.61 1.50 -21.89
N TYR A 329 23.99 1.92 -20.68
CA TYR A 329 23.39 3.08 -19.98
C TYR A 329 23.25 4.35 -20.83
N ALA A 330 24.16 4.57 -21.79
CA ALA A 330 24.14 5.73 -22.68
C ALA A 330 22.91 5.75 -23.61
N SER A 331 22.41 4.58 -24.03
CA SER A 331 21.23 4.47 -24.90
C SER A 331 19.92 4.44 -24.14
N TRP A 332 19.96 4.46 -22.80
CA TRP A 332 18.75 4.28 -22.01
C TRP A 332 17.80 5.46 -22.13
N SER A 333 16.56 5.16 -22.51
CA SER A 333 15.44 6.10 -22.52
C SER A 333 15.12 6.57 -21.10
N HIS A 334 14.40 7.69 -20.98
CA HIS A 334 13.96 8.19 -19.67
C HIS A 334 13.13 7.14 -18.90
N ARG A 335 12.34 6.37 -19.63
CA ARG A 335 11.49 5.30 -19.10
C ARG A 335 12.29 4.13 -18.54
N GLN A 336 13.33 3.69 -19.26
CA GLN A 336 14.25 2.64 -18.80
C GLN A 336 14.99 3.07 -17.52
N ARG A 337 15.37 4.34 -17.41
CA ARG A 337 15.97 4.88 -16.18
C ARG A 337 15.01 4.84 -15.00
N LEU A 338 13.76 5.28 -15.19
CA LEU A 338 12.72 5.18 -14.16
C LEU A 338 12.44 3.72 -13.77
N PHE A 339 12.46 2.80 -14.74
CA PHE A 339 12.31 1.38 -14.48
C PHE A 339 13.39 0.87 -13.51
N VAL A 340 14.66 1.19 -13.79
CA VAL A 340 15.78 0.78 -12.93
C VAL A 340 15.69 1.41 -11.54
N VAL A 341 15.26 2.68 -11.43
CA VAL A 341 15.05 3.34 -10.13
C VAL A 341 14.00 2.60 -9.29
N ALA A 342 12.86 2.28 -9.89
CA ALA A 342 11.79 1.55 -9.19
C ALA A 342 12.20 0.12 -8.82
N CYS A 343 12.90 -0.61 -9.68
CA CYS A 343 13.45 -1.93 -9.32
C CYS A 343 14.46 -1.85 -8.16
N ALA A 344 15.35 -0.84 -8.16
CA ALA A 344 16.30 -0.63 -7.07
C ALA A 344 15.58 -0.32 -5.75
N LEU A 345 14.53 0.50 -5.80
CA LEU A 345 13.72 0.83 -4.63
C LEU A 345 12.96 -0.40 -4.11
N MET A 346 12.39 -1.24 -4.97
CA MET A 346 11.78 -2.51 -4.57
C MET A 346 12.80 -3.43 -3.87
N VAL A 347 13.99 -3.60 -4.46
CA VAL A 347 15.07 -4.43 -3.91
C VAL A 347 15.49 -3.98 -2.52
N ILE A 348 15.75 -2.68 -2.38
CA ILE A 348 16.25 -2.14 -1.12
C ILE A 348 15.12 -2.11 -0.08
N ASN A 349 13.88 -1.87 -0.47
CA ASN A 349 12.76 -1.93 0.47
C ASN A 349 12.55 -3.33 1.03
N ALA A 350 12.67 -4.37 0.18
CA ALA A 350 12.67 -5.76 0.66
C ALA A 350 13.84 -6.01 1.62
N ALA A 351 15.03 -5.48 1.34
CA ALA A 351 16.18 -5.60 2.24
C ALA A 351 15.94 -4.91 3.60
N LEU A 352 15.21 -3.79 3.64
CA LEU A 352 14.86 -3.10 4.90
C LEU A 352 13.93 -3.93 5.80
N THR A 353 13.27 -4.97 5.28
CA THR A 353 12.47 -5.91 6.09
C THR A 353 13.33 -6.95 6.81
N ALA A 354 14.67 -6.91 6.71
CA ALA A 354 15.56 -7.91 7.30
C ALA A 354 15.25 -8.24 8.78
N ALA A 355 14.97 -7.23 9.62
CA ALA A 355 14.67 -7.46 11.03
C ALA A 355 13.28 -8.06 11.26
N TYR A 356 12.28 -7.62 10.50
CA TYR A 356 10.90 -8.12 10.55
C TYR A 356 10.14 -7.67 9.30
N ILE A 357 9.17 -8.46 8.87
CA ILE A 357 8.37 -8.20 7.68
C ILE A 357 6.98 -7.69 8.06
N LYS A 358 6.62 -6.53 7.51
CA LYS A 358 5.30 -5.91 7.63
C LYS A 358 4.91 -5.29 6.30
N ASP A 359 3.63 -5.38 5.94
CA ASP A 359 3.13 -4.89 4.65
C ASP A 359 3.29 -3.37 4.55
N GLU A 360 3.19 -2.66 5.67
CA GLU A 360 3.33 -1.20 5.75
C GLU A 360 4.77 -0.75 5.45
N ILE A 361 5.79 -1.52 5.88
CA ILE A 361 7.20 -1.25 5.58
C ILE A 361 7.47 -1.42 4.08
N ILE A 362 6.77 -2.37 3.46
CA ILE A 362 6.92 -2.69 2.04
C ILE A 362 6.25 -1.62 1.15
N SER A 363 5.36 -0.79 1.71
CA SER A 363 4.54 0.17 0.96
C SER A 363 5.30 1.19 0.09
N PRO A 364 6.45 1.79 0.48
CA PRO A 364 7.15 2.75 -0.37
C PRO A 364 7.73 2.11 -1.64
N GLY A 365 8.17 0.84 -1.56
CA GLY A 365 8.63 0.06 -2.72
C GLY A 365 7.47 -0.29 -3.66
N CYS A 366 6.31 -0.66 -3.12
CA CYS A 366 5.09 -0.93 -3.87
C CYS A 366 4.58 0.29 -4.64
N ALA A 367 4.75 1.50 -4.09
CA ALA A 367 4.25 2.71 -4.73
C ALA A 367 4.80 2.95 -6.15
N LEU A 368 5.91 2.28 -6.48
CA LEU A 368 6.62 2.41 -7.74
C LEU A 368 6.37 1.27 -8.72
N HIS A 369 5.86 0.14 -8.23
CA HIS A 369 5.48 -1.03 -9.02
C HIS A 369 4.54 -0.67 -10.21
N PRO A 370 3.56 0.23 -10.07
CA PRO A 370 2.66 0.59 -11.16
C PRO A 370 3.29 1.60 -12.15
N ALA A 371 4.22 2.45 -11.69
CA ALA A 371 4.96 3.34 -12.58
C ALA A 371 5.79 2.57 -13.62
N LEU A 372 6.22 1.35 -13.28
CA LEU A 372 6.88 0.42 -14.19
C LEU A 372 5.97 -0.05 -15.33
N ARG A 373 4.67 -0.23 -15.04
CA ARG A 373 3.68 -0.69 -16.03
C ARG A 373 3.33 0.42 -17.02
N CYS A 374 3.26 1.68 -16.56
CA CYS A 374 3.08 2.85 -17.41
C CYS A 374 4.14 2.95 -18.53
N VAL A 375 5.38 2.67 -18.17
CA VAL A 375 6.55 2.73 -19.06
C VAL A 375 6.47 1.71 -20.20
N GLN A 376 5.91 0.52 -19.94
CA GLN A 376 5.98 -0.63 -20.82
C GLN A 376 4.97 -0.61 -21.98
N ASP A 377 3.72 -0.26 -21.71
CA ASP A 377 2.65 -0.34 -22.73
C ASP A 377 2.85 0.68 -23.86
N GLN A 378 3.54 1.78 -23.57
CA GLN A 378 3.80 2.82 -24.56
C GLN A 378 4.79 2.44 -25.65
N GLU A 379 5.86 1.70 -25.33
CA GLU A 379 6.85 1.31 -26.34
C GLU A 379 6.28 0.26 -27.31
N ARG A 380 5.42 -0.64 -26.81
CA ARG A 380 4.70 -1.60 -27.67
C ARG A 380 3.78 -0.90 -28.67
N LEU A 381 3.06 0.13 -28.23
CA LEU A 381 2.10 0.86 -29.07
C LEU A 381 2.82 1.85 -30.01
N GLY A 382 3.81 2.60 -29.52
CA GLY A 382 4.54 3.61 -30.30
C GLY A 382 5.54 3.03 -31.30
N GLY A 383 6.27 1.98 -30.95
CA GLY A 383 7.30 1.38 -31.81
C GLY A 383 6.72 0.79 -33.11
N ARG A 384 5.50 0.27 -33.07
CA ARG A 384 4.80 -0.25 -34.26
C ARG A 384 4.34 0.86 -35.21
N ALA A 385 3.92 2.01 -34.67
CA ALA A 385 3.49 3.14 -35.48
C ALA A 385 4.68 3.80 -36.21
N SER A 386 5.77 4.08 -35.48
CA SER A 386 6.96 4.71 -36.05
C SER A 386 7.65 3.84 -37.12
N ARG A 387 7.80 2.53 -36.89
CA ARG A 387 8.37 1.61 -37.92
C ARG A 387 7.54 1.52 -39.18
N ARG A 388 6.20 1.59 -39.08
CA ARG A 388 5.32 1.61 -40.25
C ARG A 388 5.40 2.91 -41.03
N GLN A 389 5.50 4.05 -40.34
CA GLN A 389 5.69 5.34 -41.01
C GLN A 389 7.07 5.42 -41.69
N ALA A 390 8.13 4.93 -41.04
CA ALA A 390 9.46 4.85 -41.66
C ALA A 390 9.49 3.92 -42.88
N ARG A 391 8.82 2.76 -42.82
CA ARG A 391 8.67 1.87 -44.00
C ARG A 391 7.85 2.51 -45.12
N GLY A 392 6.74 3.17 -44.80
CA GLY A 392 5.94 3.87 -45.81
C GLY A 392 6.70 5.01 -46.49
N LEU A 393 7.54 5.74 -45.76
CA LEU A 393 8.42 6.76 -46.34
C LEU A 393 9.55 6.15 -47.19
N ALA A 394 10.12 5.01 -46.78
CA ALA A 394 11.14 4.32 -47.57
C ALA A 394 10.55 3.70 -48.86
N GLU A 395 9.37 3.11 -48.79
CA GLU A 395 8.64 2.55 -49.94
C GLU A 395 8.14 3.68 -50.88
N GLY A 396 7.67 4.80 -50.33
CA GLY A 396 7.28 5.97 -51.12
C GLY A 396 8.45 6.63 -51.85
N ARG A 397 9.65 6.64 -51.25
CA ARG A 397 10.85 7.19 -51.88
C ARG A 397 11.40 6.31 -53.01
N SER A 398 11.15 5.01 -52.93
CA SER A 398 11.56 4.04 -53.97
C SER A 398 10.73 4.13 -55.26
N ARG A 399 9.58 4.82 -55.23
CA ARG A 399 8.76 5.08 -56.44
C ARG A 399 8.99 6.44 -57.10
N ALA A 400 9.75 7.33 -56.46
CA ALA A 400 9.93 8.72 -56.94
C ALA A 400 11.24 8.94 -57.71
N GLY A 401 12.03 7.90 -57.97
CA GLY A 401 13.35 8.01 -58.61
C GLY A 401 13.49 7.09 -59.82
N ASP A 402 12.70 7.30 -60.87
CA ASP A 402 12.97 6.76 -62.22
C ASP A 402 12.29 7.62 -63.31
N HIS A 403 12.38 8.95 -63.17
CA HIS A 403 12.05 9.88 -64.25
C HIS A 403 13.31 10.60 -64.71
N ALA A 404 14.13 9.85 -65.46
CA ALA A 404 15.09 10.44 -66.38
C ALA A 404 14.34 11.07 -67.58
N PRO A 405 14.72 12.26 -68.05
CA PRO A 405 14.06 12.91 -69.18
C PRO A 405 14.49 12.23 -70.49
N HIS A 406 13.61 11.43 -71.10
CA HIS A 406 13.77 10.92 -72.46
C HIS A 406 13.15 11.88 -73.48
N PRO A 407 13.84 12.23 -74.58
CA PRO A 407 13.28 13.07 -75.63
C PRO A 407 12.38 12.27 -76.58
N ARG A 408 11.25 12.89 -76.90
CA ARG A 408 10.29 12.68 -78.00
C ARG A 408 10.64 11.58 -79.02
N ARG A 409 9.75 10.59 -79.12
CA ARG A 409 9.23 10.12 -80.41
C ARG A 409 7.84 9.50 -80.24
N SER A 410 6.92 9.97 -81.06
CA SER A 410 5.59 9.44 -81.29
C SER A 410 5.65 7.99 -81.76
N ASP A 411 4.71 7.15 -81.32
CA ASP A 411 3.81 6.44 -82.23
C ASP A 411 2.70 5.70 -81.45
N PHE A 412 1.56 5.62 -82.13
CA PHE A 412 0.27 5.07 -81.73
C PHE A 412 0.30 3.55 -81.46
N ALA A 413 -0.49 3.10 -80.46
CA ALA A 413 -1.45 1.96 -80.49
C ALA A 413 -1.74 1.45 -79.03
N PRO A 414 -2.70 0.52 -78.82
CA PRO A 414 -4.07 0.81 -78.41
C PRO A 414 -4.38 0.45 -76.94
N HIS A 415 -5.54 0.93 -76.49
CA HIS A 415 -6.19 0.63 -75.21
C HIS A 415 -6.01 -0.82 -74.70
N ARG A 416 -5.38 -0.96 -73.53
CA ARG A 416 -5.73 -2.00 -72.55
C ARG A 416 -6.20 -1.31 -71.27
N GLN A 417 -7.52 -1.21 -71.14
CA GLN A 417 -8.18 -0.91 -69.88
C GLN A 417 -7.82 -2.02 -68.89
N SER A 418 -6.91 -1.70 -67.97
CA SER A 418 -6.67 -2.52 -66.79
C SER A 418 -7.84 -2.25 -65.86
N PHE A 419 -8.69 -3.25 -65.66
CA PHE A 419 -9.75 -3.26 -64.65
C PHE A 419 -9.15 -2.87 -63.28
N LEU A 420 -9.33 -1.61 -62.90
CA LEU A 420 -9.19 -1.15 -61.52
C LEU A 420 -10.33 -1.78 -60.73
N HIS A 421 -10.12 -3.00 -60.23
CA HIS A 421 -10.95 -3.53 -59.17
C HIS A 421 -10.84 -2.58 -57.97
N ALA A 422 -11.96 -1.92 -57.71
CA ALA A 422 -12.19 -1.08 -56.55
C ALA A 422 -12.14 -1.93 -55.26
N GLU A 423 -10.95 -2.26 -54.78
CA GLU A 423 -10.71 -2.74 -53.43
C GLU A 423 -10.53 -1.54 -52.47
N VAL A 424 -11.51 -0.63 -52.44
CA VAL A 424 -11.50 0.58 -51.59
C VAL A 424 -12.43 0.46 -50.37
N GLY A 425 -13.13 -0.67 -50.19
CA GLY A 425 -14.13 -0.82 -49.11
C GLY A 425 -13.66 -1.51 -47.81
N GLY A 426 -12.73 -2.46 -47.88
CA GLY A 426 -12.53 -3.42 -46.77
C GLY A 426 -11.48 -3.08 -45.71
N GLN A 427 -10.41 -2.34 -46.07
CA GLN A 427 -9.28 -2.14 -45.15
C GLN A 427 -9.42 -0.96 -44.18
N VAL A 428 -10.32 -0.02 -44.46
CA VAL A 428 -10.47 1.19 -43.62
C VAL A 428 -11.33 0.88 -42.38
N LEU A 429 -12.42 0.12 -42.52
CA LEU A 429 -13.25 -0.27 -41.36
C LEU A 429 -12.52 -1.19 -40.37
N GLY A 430 -11.68 -2.12 -40.86
CA GLY A 430 -10.87 -3.00 -40.01
C GLY A 430 -9.73 -2.30 -39.26
N ARG A 431 -9.22 -1.17 -39.80
CA ARG A 431 -8.20 -0.35 -39.14
C ARG A 431 -8.76 0.55 -38.06
N VAL A 432 -9.94 1.15 -38.29
CA VAL A 432 -10.56 2.04 -37.32
C VAL A 432 -11.05 1.26 -36.10
N THR A 433 -11.66 0.08 -36.31
CA THR A 433 -12.17 -0.77 -35.22
C THR A 433 -11.07 -1.36 -34.34
N ARG A 434 -9.97 -1.89 -34.91
CA ARG A 434 -8.80 -2.35 -34.12
C ARG A 434 -8.09 -1.22 -33.39
N SER A 435 -8.01 -0.03 -34.00
CA SER A 435 -7.42 1.16 -33.37
C SER A 435 -8.24 1.63 -32.17
N LEU A 436 -9.57 1.63 -32.29
CA LEU A 436 -10.44 2.03 -31.19
C LEU A 436 -10.41 1.01 -30.06
N LEU A 437 -10.56 -0.28 -30.35
CA LEU A 437 -10.53 -1.37 -29.36
C LEU A 437 -9.22 -1.37 -28.56
N VAL A 438 -8.06 -1.22 -29.20
CA VAL A 438 -6.77 -1.19 -28.51
C VAL A 438 -6.62 0.05 -27.60
N ARG A 439 -7.33 1.14 -27.89
CA ARG A 439 -7.29 2.38 -27.10
C ARG A 439 -8.33 2.41 -25.98
N THR A 440 -9.51 1.83 -26.18
CA THR A 440 -10.63 1.91 -25.22
C THR A 440 -10.63 0.76 -24.22
N LEU A 441 -10.21 -0.46 -24.62
CA LEU A 441 -10.19 -1.63 -23.75
C LEU A 441 -9.34 -1.44 -22.47
N PRO A 442 -8.15 -0.79 -22.50
CA PRO A 442 -7.35 -0.58 -21.29
C PRO A 442 -7.93 0.46 -20.32
N ALA A 443 -8.82 1.33 -20.80
CA ALA A 443 -9.51 2.31 -19.96
C ALA A 443 -10.74 1.71 -19.25
N LEU A 444 -11.23 0.56 -19.72
CA LEU A 444 -12.43 -0.09 -19.20
C LEU A 444 -12.33 -0.43 -17.70
N PRO A 445 -11.23 -0.99 -17.16
CA PRO A 445 -11.12 -1.26 -15.72
C PRO A 445 -11.24 0.01 -14.88
N CYS A 446 -10.59 1.12 -15.28
CA CYS A 446 -10.71 2.39 -14.58
C CYS A 446 -12.12 2.98 -14.68
N ALA A 447 -12.76 2.88 -15.85
CA ALA A 447 -14.13 3.38 -16.03
C ALA A 447 -15.12 2.58 -15.16
N ILE A 448 -14.99 1.25 -15.12
CA ILE A 448 -15.78 0.37 -14.25
C ILE A 448 -15.51 0.74 -12.78
N LEU A 449 -14.25 0.85 -12.38
CA LEU A 449 -13.87 1.18 -11.00
C LEU A 449 -14.40 2.56 -10.58
N ALA A 450 -14.27 3.56 -11.44
CA ALA A 450 -14.80 4.90 -11.21
C ALA A 450 -16.34 4.91 -11.12
N ALA A 451 -17.02 4.16 -12.01
CA ALA A 451 -18.47 4.03 -11.96
C ALA A 451 -18.94 3.32 -10.68
N MET A 452 -18.30 2.21 -10.30
CA MET A 452 -18.57 1.49 -9.05
C MET A 452 -18.33 2.39 -7.84
N SER A 453 -17.29 3.21 -7.88
CA SER A 453 -16.93 4.11 -6.78
C SER A 453 -17.84 5.33 -6.69
N ALA A 454 -18.31 5.87 -7.82
CA ALA A 454 -19.33 6.91 -7.85
C ALA A 454 -20.68 6.38 -7.34
N TRP A 455 -21.06 5.18 -7.78
CA TRP A 455 -22.25 4.48 -7.28
C TRP A 455 -22.15 4.22 -5.77
N TRP A 456 -20.98 3.83 -5.28
CA TRP A 456 -20.70 3.65 -3.85
C TRP A 456 -20.98 4.92 -3.04
N ILE A 457 -20.40 6.06 -3.46
CA ILE A 457 -20.63 7.35 -2.81
C ILE A 457 -22.11 7.74 -2.87
N ALA A 458 -22.77 7.55 -4.01
CA ALA A 458 -24.17 7.91 -4.19
C ALA A 458 -25.10 7.09 -3.29
N GLY A 459 -24.91 5.77 -3.23
CA GLY A 459 -25.70 4.88 -2.36
C GLY A 459 -25.49 5.19 -0.88
N ASP A 460 -24.28 5.60 -0.52
CA ASP A 460 -23.96 6.01 0.83
C ASP A 460 -24.58 7.37 1.22
N LEU A 461 -24.52 8.39 0.34
CA LEU A 461 -25.20 9.66 0.54
C LEU A 461 -26.73 9.49 0.62
N ALA A 462 -27.27 8.45 0.00
CA ALA A 462 -28.69 8.06 0.08
C ALA A 462 -29.04 7.29 1.38
N GLY A 463 -28.09 7.07 2.29
CA GLY A 463 -28.29 6.39 3.58
C GLY A 463 -28.35 4.85 3.48
N GLY A 464 -28.13 4.28 2.29
CA GLY A 464 -28.27 2.84 2.03
C GLY A 464 -26.98 2.21 1.50
N GLY A 465 -25.82 2.56 2.10
CA GLY A 465 -24.50 2.09 1.66
C GLY A 465 -24.50 0.63 1.15
N LEU A 466 -23.83 0.37 0.04
CA LEU A 466 -23.89 -0.92 -0.68
C LEU A 466 -23.49 -2.14 0.16
N TRP A 467 -22.67 -1.93 1.20
CA TRP A 467 -22.48 -2.89 2.27
C TRP A 467 -23.11 -2.31 3.54
N PRO A 468 -24.09 -2.99 4.16
CA PRO A 468 -24.51 -2.61 5.50
C PRO A 468 -23.28 -2.59 6.39
N ALA A 469 -23.17 -1.60 7.29
CA ALA A 469 -22.13 -1.64 8.30
C ALA A 469 -22.30 -2.96 9.05
N ASP A 470 -21.29 -3.82 9.02
CA ASP A 470 -21.32 -5.06 9.79
C ASP A 470 -21.61 -4.68 11.24
N GLU A 471 -22.74 -5.12 11.76
CA GLU A 471 -23.07 -4.93 13.18
C GLU A 471 -22.12 -5.79 14.00
N VAL A 472 -21.05 -5.17 14.49
CA VAL A 472 -20.08 -5.82 15.36
C VAL A 472 -20.71 -5.93 16.75
N THR A 473 -20.91 -7.14 17.23
CA THR A 473 -21.37 -7.36 18.60
C THR A 473 -20.27 -7.06 19.61
N LEU A 474 -20.63 -6.88 20.89
CA LEU A 474 -19.63 -6.63 21.94
C LEU A 474 -18.64 -7.80 22.06
N SER A 475 -19.12 -9.05 21.95
CA SER A 475 -18.23 -10.22 22.01
C SER A 475 -17.33 -10.31 20.80
N GLU A 476 -17.81 -9.90 19.63
CA GLU A 476 -17.00 -9.87 18.41
C GLU A 476 -15.94 -8.77 18.44
N ALA A 477 -16.29 -7.58 18.93
CA ALA A 477 -15.32 -6.49 19.16
C ALA A 477 -14.19 -6.94 20.09
N ILE A 478 -14.51 -7.71 21.12
CA ILE A 478 -13.52 -8.29 22.05
C ILE A 478 -12.66 -9.35 21.35
N ALA A 479 -13.27 -10.29 20.62
CA ALA A 479 -12.55 -11.33 19.89
C ALA A 479 -11.58 -10.74 18.84
N THR A 480 -11.97 -9.65 18.18
CA THR A 480 -11.20 -8.95 17.15
C THR A 480 -10.19 -7.92 17.71
N ARG A 481 -10.00 -7.85 19.03
CA ARG A 481 -9.09 -6.91 19.70
C ARG A 481 -9.46 -5.44 19.50
N ASN A 482 -10.74 -5.16 19.22
CA ASN A 482 -11.25 -3.81 19.03
C ASN A 482 -11.81 -3.24 20.34
N THR A 483 -10.92 -3.00 21.30
CA THR A 483 -11.26 -2.49 22.65
C THR A 483 -12.01 -1.14 22.60
N ALA A 484 -11.70 -0.30 21.60
CA ALA A 484 -12.37 0.98 21.41
C ALA A 484 -13.85 0.80 21.04
N GLU A 485 -14.12 -0.11 20.11
CA GLU A 485 -15.49 -0.45 19.73
C GLU A 485 -16.24 -1.14 20.86
N ALA A 486 -15.59 -2.05 21.59
CA ALA A 486 -16.17 -2.68 22.77
C ALA A 486 -16.60 -1.63 23.81
N LEU A 487 -15.73 -0.65 24.12
CA LEU A 487 -16.06 0.46 25.02
C LEU A 487 -17.16 1.36 24.46
N ARG A 488 -17.19 1.61 23.15
CA ARG A 488 -18.27 2.36 22.49
C ARG A 488 -19.61 1.67 22.66
N LEU A 489 -19.66 0.35 22.42
CA LEU A 489 -20.87 -0.46 22.57
C LEU A 489 -21.35 -0.46 24.02
N ILE A 490 -20.46 -0.64 25.00
CA ILE A 490 -20.81 -0.56 26.43
C ILE A 490 -21.38 0.82 26.78
N ARG A 491 -20.78 1.91 26.29
CA ARG A 491 -21.28 3.28 26.49
C ARG A 491 -22.63 3.53 25.83
N LEU A 492 -22.95 2.82 24.75
CA LEU A 492 -24.26 2.83 24.10
C LEU A 492 -25.28 1.90 24.78
N GLY A 493 -24.91 1.27 25.91
CA GLY A 493 -25.80 0.45 26.71
C GLY A 493 -25.69 -1.05 26.45
N ALA A 494 -24.70 -1.52 25.69
CA ALA A 494 -24.47 -2.96 25.57
C ALA A 494 -24.03 -3.54 26.92
N ASP A 495 -24.73 -4.58 27.39
CA ASP A 495 -24.41 -5.25 28.65
C ASP A 495 -23.15 -6.13 28.48
N PRO A 496 -22.06 -5.89 29.25
CA PRO A 496 -20.84 -6.70 29.19
C PRO A 496 -21.02 -8.15 29.64
N ASN A 497 -22.18 -8.50 30.19
CA ASN A 497 -22.56 -9.85 30.56
C ASN A 497 -23.45 -10.55 29.54
N GLN A 498 -24.02 -9.83 28.57
CA GLN A 498 -24.96 -10.39 27.59
C GLN A 498 -24.19 -11.19 26.52
N PRO A 499 -24.53 -12.48 26.31
CA PRO A 499 -23.98 -13.26 25.21
C PRO A 499 -24.35 -12.64 23.87
N SER A 500 -23.42 -12.65 22.92
CA SER A 500 -23.67 -12.15 21.57
C SER A 500 -22.93 -12.99 20.54
N ARG A 501 -23.43 -12.99 19.30
CA ARG A 501 -22.85 -13.76 18.20
C ARG A 501 -21.44 -13.26 17.90
N VAL A 502 -20.52 -14.20 17.75
CA VAL A 502 -19.17 -14.00 17.22
C VAL A 502 -19.06 -14.83 15.96
N ARG A 503 -18.70 -14.18 14.85
CA ARG A 503 -18.55 -14.85 13.55
C ARG A 503 -17.48 -15.95 13.59
N GLY A 504 -17.71 -17.01 12.81
CA GLY A 504 -16.77 -18.09 12.60
C GLY A 504 -15.39 -17.58 12.16
N GLY A 505 -14.34 -18.27 12.59
CA GLY A 505 -12.93 -17.93 12.35
C GLY A 505 -12.32 -16.95 13.35
N LEU A 506 -13.12 -16.27 14.19
CA LEU A 506 -12.60 -15.30 15.17
C LEU A 506 -12.14 -15.93 16.49
N LEU A 507 -12.80 -17.03 16.91
CA LEU A 507 -12.53 -17.74 18.18
C LEU A 507 -12.22 -19.21 17.93
N THR A 508 -11.28 -19.51 17.02
CA THR A 508 -10.85 -20.87 16.55
C THR A 508 -11.92 -21.85 16.05
N SER A 509 -13.19 -21.60 16.34
CA SER A 509 -14.32 -22.29 15.75
C SER A 509 -14.55 -21.70 14.37
N ASP A 510 -14.69 -22.55 13.36
CA ASP A 510 -15.10 -22.14 12.01
C ASP A 510 -16.60 -21.82 11.94
N ALA A 511 -17.38 -22.25 12.94
CA ALA A 511 -18.78 -21.92 13.10
C ALA A 511 -18.99 -20.63 13.90
N ASP A 512 -20.07 -19.93 13.60
CA ASP A 512 -20.57 -18.84 14.43
C ASP A 512 -20.92 -19.35 15.82
N VAL A 513 -20.44 -18.66 16.85
CA VAL A 513 -20.67 -19.03 18.25
C VAL A 513 -21.30 -17.88 19.01
N THR A 514 -22.19 -18.16 19.95
CA THR A 514 -22.76 -17.15 20.85
C THR A 514 -22.08 -17.26 22.20
N VAL A 515 -21.20 -16.32 22.49
CA VAL A 515 -20.40 -16.30 23.72
C VAL A 515 -20.57 -14.99 24.45
N ARG A 516 -20.28 -14.97 25.75
CA ARG A 516 -20.19 -13.74 26.54
C ARG A 516 -18.91 -12.98 26.18
N PRO A 517 -18.87 -11.65 26.36
CA PRO A 517 -17.66 -10.87 26.12
C PRO A 517 -16.43 -11.39 26.91
N VAL A 518 -16.62 -11.85 28.14
CA VAL A 518 -15.52 -12.44 28.95
C VAL A 518 -15.04 -13.79 28.40
N GLU A 519 -15.95 -14.62 27.90
CA GLU A 519 -15.60 -15.89 27.21
C GLU A 519 -14.83 -15.60 25.91
N ALA A 520 -15.25 -14.58 25.15
CA ALA A 520 -14.54 -14.12 23.96
C ALA A 520 -13.13 -13.59 24.29
N ALA A 521 -12.98 -12.81 25.36
CA ALA A 521 -11.68 -12.29 25.80
C ALA A 521 -10.72 -13.43 26.16
N VAL A 522 -11.19 -14.44 26.90
CA VAL A 522 -10.38 -15.61 27.27
C VAL A 522 -10.06 -16.47 26.05
N GLY A 523 -11.05 -16.74 25.19
CA GLY A 523 -10.87 -17.51 23.96
C GLY A 523 -9.90 -16.86 22.97
N ALA A 524 -9.87 -15.52 22.91
CA ALA A 524 -8.94 -14.74 22.11
C ALA A 524 -7.61 -14.42 22.83
N GLN A 525 -7.42 -14.92 24.06
CA GLN A 525 -6.23 -14.69 24.89
C GLN A 525 -5.93 -13.20 25.12
N ARG A 526 -6.94 -12.45 25.58
CA ARG A 526 -6.90 -10.99 25.73
C ARG A 526 -7.08 -10.57 27.18
N ALA A 527 -5.99 -10.63 27.94
CA ALA A 527 -5.94 -10.18 29.33
C ALA A 527 -6.34 -8.70 29.48
N ASP A 528 -5.96 -7.85 28.53
CA ASP A 528 -6.32 -6.44 28.47
C ASP A 528 -7.83 -6.22 28.31
N ALA A 529 -8.45 -6.94 27.36
CA ALA A 529 -9.89 -6.89 27.13
C ALA A 529 -10.67 -7.44 28.32
N LEU A 530 -10.18 -8.51 28.95
CA LEU A 530 -10.77 -9.07 30.17
C LEU A 530 -10.75 -8.05 31.32
N ARG A 531 -9.61 -7.39 31.59
CA ARG A 531 -9.53 -6.30 32.59
C ARG A 531 -10.51 -5.18 32.28
N MET A 532 -10.59 -4.77 31.01
CA MET A 532 -11.50 -3.71 30.58
C MET A 532 -12.96 -4.10 30.84
N LEU A 533 -13.37 -5.32 30.48
CA LEU A 533 -14.74 -5.81 30.71
C LEU A 533 -15.07 -5.85 32.20
N LEU A 534 -14.17 -6.39 33.04
CA LEU A 534 -14.35 -6.41 34.50
C LEU A 534 -14.48 -5.00 35.08
N ALA A 535 -13.66 -4.06 34.61
CA ALA A 535 -13.74 -2.65 35.03
C ALA A 535 -15.03 -1.96 34.59
N ASN A 536 -15.75 -2.52 33.61
CA ASN A 536 -17.02 -1.98 33.10
C ASN A 536 -18.23 -2.83 33.52
N GLY A 537 -18.12 -3.65 34.58
CA GLY A 537 -19.26 -4.35 35.17
C GLY A 537 -19.50 -5.78 34.67
N ALA A 538 -18.57 -6.36 33.91
CA ALA A 538 -18.61 -7.80 33.66
C ALA A 538 -18.40 -8.56 34.98
N ALA A 539 -19.29 -9.53 35.26
CA ALA A 539 -19.21 -10.39 36.43
C ALA A 539 -18.88 -11.81 36.00
N ILE A 540 -17.92 -12.42 36.71
CA ILE A 540 -17.50 -13.82 36.54
C ILE A 540 -17.84 -14.58 37.81
N ASP A 541 -18.87 -15.44 37.74
CA ASP A 541 -19.24 -16.30 38.86
C ASP A 541 -18.27 -17.50 39.02
N ASN A 542 -18.40 -18.27 40.10
CA ASN A 542 -17.50 -19.39 40.37
C ASN A 542 -17.57 -20.51 39.32
N ARG A 543 -18.75 -20.75 38.74
CA ARG A 543 -18.95 -21.78 37.71
C ARG A 543 -18.31 -21.35 36.40
N GLU A 544 -18.56 -20.12 35.98
CA GLU A 544 -17.97 -19.51 34.80
C GLU A 544 -16.46 -19.40 34.96
N ARG A 545 -15.95 -19.01 36.14
CA ARG A 545 -14.50 -18.99 36.41
C ARG A 545 -13.86 -20.35 36.17
N ARG A 546 -14.52 -21.46 36.56
CA ARG A 546 -14.04 -22.81 36.26
C ARG A 546 -13.97 -23.07 34.75
N VAL A 547 -15.01 -22.69 33.99
CA VAL A 547 -15.04 -22.81 32.53
C VAL A 547 -13.94 -21.99 31.88
N LEU A 548 -13.78 -20.72 32.26
CA LEU A 548 -12.76 -19.81 31.72
C LEU A 548 -11.34 -20.28 32.04
N ARG A 549 -11.09 -20.83 33.23
CA ARG A 549 -9.78 -21.42 33.58
C ARG A 549 -9.49 -22.67 32.74
N CYS A 550 -10.47 -23.53 32.50
CA CYS A 550 -10.31 -24.65 31.58
C CYS A 550 -10.09 -24.20 30.13
N TYR A 551 -10.75 -23.12 29.72
CA TYR A 551 -10.58 -22.56 28.40
C TYR A 551 -9.16 -21.97 28.23
N GLU A 552 -8.66 -21.22 29.22
CA GLU A 552 -7.29 -20.70 29.25
C GLU A 552 -6.26 -21.83 29.26
N GLN A 553 -6.45 -22.88 30.07
CA GLN A 553 -5.52 -24.00 30.17
C GLN A 553 -5.28 -24.71 28.84
N ARG A 554 -6.30 -24.78 27.97
CA ARG A 554 -6.19 -25.34 26.61
C ARG A 554 -5.40 -24.43 25.65
N ARG A 555 -5.29 -23.15 25.97
CA ARG A 555 -4.68 -22.11 25.13
C ARG A 555 -3.28 -21.68 25.61
N HIS A 556 -2.98 -21.90 26.88
CA HIS A 556 -1.69 -21.61 27.53
C HIS A 556 -1.33 -20.10 27.54
N ASP A 557 -2.23 -19.22 28.00
CA ASP A 557 -1.94 -17.77 28.15
C ASP A 557 -1.71 -17.38 29.62
N SER A 558 -0.48 -16.96 29.94
CA SER A 558 -0.12 -16.60 31.32
C SER A 558 -0.82 -15.35 31.84
N GLY A 559 -1.15 -14.37 30.98
CA GLY A 559 -1.74 -13.10 31.41
C GLY A 559 -3.22 -13.23 31.77
N VAL A 560 -3.97 -14.04 31.01
CA VAL A 560 -5.37 -14.35 31.34
C VAL A 560 -5.44 -15.20 32.62
N ARG A 561 -4.50 -16.14 32.81
CA ARG A 561 -4.44 -17.00 34.00
C ARG A 561 -4.31 -16.20 35.29
N GLU A 562 -3.44 -15.20 35.30
CA GLU A 562 -3.23 -14.31 36.46
C GLU A 562 -4.54 -13.61 36.85
N LEU A 563 -5.28 -13.10 35.86
CA LEU A 563 -6.55 -12.39 36.09
C LEU A 563 -7.70 -13.29 36.57
N LEU A 564 -7.68 -14.57 36.19
CA LEU A 564 -8.66 -15.54 36.67
C LEU A 564 -8.34 -16.08 38.07
N GLY A 565 -7.26 -15.58 38.71
CA GLY A 565 -6.91 -15.83 40.12
C GLY A 565 -6.35 -17.23 40.39
N GLY A 566 -5.54 -17.77 39.48
CA GLY A 566 -5.05 -19.14 39.57
C GLY A 566 -3.61 -19.28 40.05
N GLU A 567 -3.36 -19.28 41.36
CA GLU A 567 -2.14 -19.89 41.91
C GLU A 567 -2.36 -21.41 42.10
N SER A 568 -1.68 -22.18 41.24
CA SER A 568 -1.17 -23.54 41.42
C SER A 568 -2.09 -24.77 41.55
N GLU A 569 -3.40 -24.67 41.84
CA GLU A 569 -4.22 -25.90 41.81
C GLU A 569 -4.50 -26.38 40.38
N THR A 570 -4.08 -27.61 40.07
CA THR A 570 -4.40 -28.32 38.83
C THR A 570 -5.90 -28.52 38.74
N LEU A 571 -6.57 -27.71 37.91
CA LEU A 571 -8.01 -27.78 37.70
C LEU A 571 -8.34 -29.00 36.82
N ASP A 572 -9.24 -29.87 37.29
CA ASP A 572 -9.76 -30.93 36.45
C ASP A 572 -10.82 -30.38 35.48
N CYS A 573 -10.42 -30.34 34.21
CA CYS A 573 -11.22 -29.89 33.08
C CYS A 573 -11.92 -31.03 32.33
N SER A 574 -11.81 -32.27 32.81
CA SER A 574 -12.57 -33.38 32.27
C SER A 574 -14.07 -33.11 32.40
N GLY A 575 -14.80 -33.21 31.28
CA GLY A 575 -16.24 -32.96 31.23
C GLY A 575 -16.69 -31.49 31.24
N VAL A 576 -15.77 -30.51 31.27
CA VAL A 576 -16.12 -29.09 31.13
C VAL A 576 -16.30 -28.77 29.64
N ARG A 577 -17.55 -28.50 29.21
CA ARG A 577 -17.83 -28.03 27.85
C ARG A 577 -17.37 -26.59 27.69
N LEU A 578 -16.53 -26.33 26.69
CA LEU A 578 -16.06 -24.99 26.37
C LEU A 578 -17.06 -24.27 25.45
N PRO A 579 -17.09 -22.92 25.47
CA PRO A 579 -17.99 -22.13 24.62
C PRO A 579 -17.77 -22.27 23.11
N THR A 580 -16.70 -22.96 22.69
CA THR A 580 -16.33 -23.18 21.29
C THR A 580 -16.38 -24.65 20.87
N ASP A 581 -16.78 -25.55 21.76
CA ASP A 581 -17.00 -26.94 21.38
C ASP A 581 -18.32 -27.05 20.58
N GLU A 582 -18.32 -27.82 19.49
CA GLU A 582 -19.51 -28.01 18.64
C GLU A 582 -20.72 -28.49 19.46
N GLY A 583 -21.87 -27.82 19.28
CA GLY A 583 -23.10 -28.11 20.01
C GLY A 583 -23.22 -27.47 21.40
N SER A 584 -22.32 -26.53 21.75
CA SER A 584 -22.50 -25.70 22.93
C SER A 584 -23.53 -24.58 22.67
N ARG A 585 -24.77 -24.81 23.13
CA ARG A 585 -25.95 -23.92 23.17
C ARG A 585 -26.83 -23.88 21.92
#